data_AF-A0A7S1BTC8-F1
#
_entry.id   AF-A0A7S1BTC8-F1
#
_cell.length_a   1.000
_cell.length_b   1.000
_cell.length_c   1.000
_cell.angle_alpha   90.00
_cell.angle_beta   90.00
_cell.angle_gamma   90.00
#
_symmetry.space_group_name_H-M   'P 1'
#
loop_
_entity.id
_entity.type
_entity.pdbx_description
1 polymer ?
#
loop_
_entity_poly.entity_id
_entity_poly.type
_entity_poly.pdbx_seq_one_letter_code
_entity_poly.pdbx_strand_id
1 'polypeptide(L)'
;MVNPLFYSTSEDKPKQLEISFASDPTGQLGAQLNTNDRSQTSEMFCPGYAAIGRLIEGNTVARRSGVEVGDFIVAVNGVGFRRFAPDENDEDDELKDGTSEVGEALSPEELALRKKIKAKVVPTGQPGEAYGALLGSIKSIKGAADPANPLLLSLERHGWDAKSNSWPRFLVARDGNVPDAMMMLQTHEAWREKTFPIDRSDDMIQAVLKSRAVSEVDAEVDGFFPTLYVNFSALQRLEFVESAHVVDAFVMLVETVLARQGDPRAPRLCQLIDLTGVGISSKLRIDVLKHVYSCFEPNYPETLEKMVLYPVSKYLASTCNMLLSFVNEKTKKKFVITDSLATVCKELGWPLQKVEAAGGVSEYIEAQAIAAASLIIEEK
;
A
#
# COMPACT_ATOMS: atom_id res chain seq x y z
N MET A 1 15.74 6.72 19.89
CA MET A 1 15.10 7.44 18.76
C MET A 1 13.96 6.58 18.27
N VAL A 2 12.78 7.15 18.06
CA VAL A 2 11.63 6.43 17.49
C VAL A 2 11.85 6.42 15.98
N ASN A 3 12.00 5.24 15.37
CA ASN A 3 12.06 5.14 13.91
C ASN A 3 10.75 5.71 13.33
N PRO A 4 10.80 6.64 12.36
CA PRO A 4 9.58 7.12 11.73
C PRO A 4 8.86 5.95 11.04
N LEU A 5 7.53 5.98 11.11
CA LEU A 5 6.68 4.90 10.57
C LEU A 5 6.70 4.83 9.04
N PHE A 6 6.98 5.96 8.37
CA PHE A 6 6.96 6.09 6.92
C PHE A 6 8.12 6.97 6.44
N TYR A 7 8.70 6.61 5.29
CA TYR A 7 9.78 7.33 4.60
C TYR A 7 9.34 7.71 3.18
N SER A 8 10.11 8.60 2.53
CA SER A 8 9.95 8.85 1.09
C SER A 8 10.22 7.57 0.29
N THR A 9 9.43 7.32 -0.76
CA THR A 9 9.56 6.11 -1.59
C THR A 9 10.57 6.27 -2.72
N SER A 10 11.09 7.49 -2.93
CA SER A 10 12.16 7.75 -3.91
C SER A 10 13.45 7.01 -3.58
N GLU A 11 13.66 6.66 -2.31
CA GLU A 11 14.83 5.95 -1.79
C GLU A 11 14.49 4.55 -1.25
N ASP A 12 13.27 4.05 -1.50
CA ASP A 12 12.80 2.77 -0.95
C ASP A 12 13.62 1.62 -1.53
N LYS A 13 14.70 1.24 -0.83
CA LYS A 13 15.51 0.09 -1.20
C LYS A 13 14.70 -1.16 -0.90
N PRO A 14 14.48 -2.04 -1.89
CA PRO A 14 13.68 -3.22 -1.64
C PRO A 14 14.33 -4.06 -0.55
N LYS A 15 13.52 -4.53 0.40
CA LYS A 15 13.99 -5.48 1.41
C LYS A 15 14.32 -6.78 0.70
N GLN A 16 15.59 -7.18 0.76
CA GLN A 16 16.05 -8.41 0.16
C GLN A 16 15.79 -9.60 1.10
N LEU A 17 15.32 -10.70 0.54
CA LEU A 17 15.12 -11.95 1.26
C LEU A 17 15.77 -13.09 0.48
N GLU A 18 16.60 -13.88 1.16
CA GLU A 18 17.17 -15.09 0.59
C GLU A 18 16.54 -16.33 1.21
N ILE A 19 16.10 -17.25 0.36
CA ILE A 19 15.47 -18.50 0.78
C ILE A 19 16.29 -19.66 0.26
N SER A 20 16.79 -20.48 1.20
CA SER A 20 17.49 -21.72 0.89
C SER A 20 16.60 -22.93 1.09
N PHE A 21 16.59 -23.83 0.09
CA PHE A 21 15.88 -25.11 0.15
C PHE A 21 16.75 -26.27 0.65
N ALA A 22 17.93 -25.99 1.22
CA ALA A 22 18.86 -27.04 1.68
C ALA A 22 18.25 -28.04 2.67
N SER A 23 17.29 -27.59 3.48
CA SER A 23 16.60 -28.41 4.50
C SER A 23 15.26 -28.99 4.05
N ASP A 24 14.81 -28.72 2.83
CA ASP A 24 13.52 -29.18 2.30
C ASP A 24 13.68 -29.84 0.92
N PRO A 25 13.93 -31.17 0.87
CA PRO A 25 14.15 -31.90 -0.38
C PRO A 25 12.89 -32.00 -1.25
N THR A 26 11.69 -31.68 -0.71
CA THR A 26 10.47 -31.62 -1.52
C THR A 26 10.47 -30.38 -2.43
N GLY A 27 11.28 -29.37 -2.08
CA GLY A 27 11.50 -28.16 -2.86
C GLY A 27 10.26 -27.26 -2.95
N GLN A 28 9.21 -27.46 -2.17
CA GLN A 28 8.01 -26.63 -2.30
C GLN A 28 8.15 -25.33 -1.52
N LEU A 29 8.10 -24.18 -2.22
CA LEU A 29 8.10 -22.87 -1.56
C LEU A 29 6.87 -22.73 -0.64
N GLY A 30 5.75 -23.33 -1.01
CA GLY A 30 4.48 -23.16 -0.31
C GLY A 30 3.81 -21.83 -0.63
N ALA A 31 3.94 -21.38 -1.87
CA ALA A 31 3.34 -20.17 -2.39
C ALA A 31 2.85 -20.38 -3.82
N GLN A 32 1.76 -19.71 -4.19
CA GLN A 32 1.29 -19.58 -5.56
C GLN A 32 1.86 -18.30 -6.15
N LEU A 33 2.47 -18.42 -7.33
CA LEU A 33 3.00 -17.28 -8.06
C LEU A 33 1.90 -16.66 -8.94
N ASN A 34 1.79 -15.33 -8.92
CA ASN A 34 1.02 -14.61 -9.91
C ASN A 34 1.92 -14.28 -11.10
N THR A 35 1.47 -14.63 -12.30
CA THR A 35 2.06 -14.16 -13.55
C THR A 35 1.53 -12.76 -13.84
N ASN A 36 2.40 -11.76 -13.78
CA ASN A 36 2.04 -10.38 -14.14
C ASN A 36 2.23 -10.07 -15.63
N ASP A 37 2.48 -11.09 -16.44
CA ASP A 37 2.70 -11.00 -17.90
C ASP A 37 1.36 -10.93 -18.66
N ARG A 38 0.55 -9.92 -18.35
CA ARG A 38 -0.77 -9.71 -18.97
C ARG A 38 -0.67 -9.00 -20.33
N SER A 39 0.52 -8.92 -20.94
CA SER A 39 0.76 -8.20 -22.21
C SER A 39 0.20 -6.77 -22.18
N GLN A 40 0.21 -6.14 -21.00
CA GLN A 40 -0.27 -4.76 -20.84
C GLN A 40 0.86 -3.80 -21.18
N THR A 41 0.58 -2.79 -22.01
CA THR A 41 1.55 -1.78 -22.45
C THR A 41 2.12 -0.92 -21.31
N SER A 42 1.52 -0.99 -20.11
CA SER A 42 2.03 -0.41 -18.87
C SER A 42 3.22 -1.17 -18.24
N GLU A 43 3.65 -2.29 -18.83
CA GLU A 43 4.81 -3.10 -18.40
C GLU A 43 6.17 -2.39 -18.50
N MET A 44 6.25 -1.18 -19.09
CA MET A 44 7.51 -0.43 -19.22
C MET A 44 8.22 -0.20 -17.88
N PHE A 45 7.52 -0.31 -16.74
CA PHE A 45 8.09 -0.16 -15.39
C PHE A 45 7.98 -1.44 -14.54
N CYS A 46 7.49 -2.54 -15.12
CA CYS A 46 7.25 -3.79 -14.39
C CYS A 46 7.56 -5.01 -15.26
N PRO A 47 8.85 -5.31 -15.45
CA PRO A 47 9.23 -6.41 -16.31
C PRO A 47 9.03 -7.81 -15.71
N GLY A 48 8.09 -8.60 -16.23
CA GLY A 48 8.20 -10.07 -16.29
C GLY A 48 8.51 -10.85 -14.99
N TYR A 49 8.12 -10.34 -13.81
CA TYR A 49 8.44 -10.96 -12.53
C TYR A 49 7.43 -12.04 -12.09
N ALA A 50 7.94 -13.06 -11.41
CA ALA A 50 7.14 -13.94 -10.58
C ALA A 50 6.91 -13.28 -9.21
N ALA A 51 5.69 -12.78 -8.97
CA ALA A 51 5.29 -12.25 -7.67
C ALA A 51 4.61 -13.34 -6.84
N ILE A 52 4.80 -13.31 -5.52
CA ILE A 52 4.03 -14.15 -4.60
C ILE A 52 2.57 -13.66 -4.59
N GLY A 53 1.66 -14.45 -5.14
CA GLY A 53 0.23 -14.13 -5.21
C GLY A 53 -0.58 -14.66 -4.04
N ARG A 54 -0.16 -15.78 -3.46
CA ARG A 54 -0.80 -16.37 -2.28
C ARG A 54 0.18 -17.25 -1.53
N LEU A 55 0.12 -17.24 -0.21
CA LEU A 55 0.84 -18.19 0.65
C LEU A 55 -0.05 -19.38 0.97
N ILE A 56 0.47 -20.59 0.77
CA ILE A 56 -0.22 -21.84 1.15
C ILE A 56 -0.23 -21.93 2.68
N GLU A 57 -1.33 -22.40 3.25
CA GLU A 57 -1.48 -22.61 4.69
C GLU A 57 -0.56 -23.73 5.21
N GLY A 58 -0.28 -23.70 6.52
CA GLY A 58 0.58 -24.68 7.19
C GLY A 58 2.04 -24.27 7.31
N ASN A 59 2.87 -25.19 7.76
CA ASN A 59 4.30 -24.95 8.00
C ASN A 59 5.11 -25.07 6.69
N THR A 60 5.06 -24.03 5.86
CA THR A 60 5.76 -23.98 4.56
C THR A 60 7.12 -23.28 4.63
N VAL A 61 8.00 -23.51 3.65
CA VAL A 61 9.28 -22.78 3.53
C VAL A 61 9.05 -21.27 3.47
N ALA A 62 8.11 -20.81 2.63
CA ALA A 62 7.77 -19.41 2.48
C ALA A 62 7.43 -18.75 3.82
N ARG A 63 6.55 -19.36 4.61
CA ARG A 63 6.16 -18.81 5.91
C ARG A 63 7.30 -18.83 6.93
N ARG A 64 8.10 -19.91 6.98
CA ARG A 64 9.29 -19.98 7.86
C ARG A 64 10.36 -18.95 7.49
N SER A 65 10.46 -18.60 6.22
CA SER A 65 11.40 -17.62 5.69
C SER A 65 10.86 -16.20 5.69
N GLY A 66 9.63 -15.96 6.19
CA GLY A 66 9.05 -14.61 6.26
C GLY A 66 8.66 -14.01 4.91
N VAL A 67 8.37 -14.86 3.92
CA VAL A 67 7.82 -14.44 2.61
C VAL A 67 6.42 -13.89 2.79
N GLU A 68 6.12 -12.81 2.08
CA GLU A 68 4.82 -12.15 2.06
C GLU A 68 4.22 -12.13 0.65
N VAL A 69 2.91 -11.94 0.57
CA VAL A 69 2.24 -11.68 -0.71
C VAL A 69 2.77 -10.34 -1.25
N GLY A 70 3.11 -10.30 -2.54
CA GLY A 70 3.75 -9.16 -3.18
C GLY A 70 5.27 -9.24 -3.28
N ASP A 71 5.95 -10.17 -2.59
CA ASP A 71 7.39 -10.36 -2.78
C ASP A 71 7.70 -10.80 -4.23
N PHE A 72 8.76 -10.27 -4.83
CA PHE A 72 9.16 -10.57 -6.20
C PHE A 72 10.40 -11.46 -6.23
N ILE A 73 10.34 -12.57 -6.96
CA ILE A 73 11.55 -13.37 -7.21
C ILE A 73 12.41 -12.65 -8.24
N VAL A 74 13.60 -12.22 -7.83
CA VAL A 74 14.53 -11.47 -8.69
C VAL A 74 15.74 -12.28 -9.12
N ALA A 75 16.11 -13.33 -8.38
CA ALA A 75 17.21 -14.20 -8.75
C ALA A 75 17.03 -15.65 -8.28
N VAL A 76 17.71 -16.57 -8.96
CA VAL A 76 17.83 -17.99 -8.59
C VAL A 76 19.31 -18.38 -8.61
N ASN A 77 19.84 -18.87 -7.49
CA ASN A 77 21.26 -19.18 -7.31
C ASN A 77 22.21 -18.04 -7.77
N GLY A 78 21.80 -16.79 -7.52
CA GLY A 78 22.55 -15.59 -7.92
C GLY A 78 22.47 -15.24 -9.41
N VAL A 79 21.64 -15.92 -10.20
CA VAL A 79 21.31 -15.55 -11.59
C VAL A 79 20.06 -14.68 -11.57
N GLY A 80 20.15 -13.46 -12.09
CA GLY A 80 19.05 -12.48 -12.09
C GLY A 80 18.04 -12.72 -13.22
N PHE A 81 16.76 -12.54 -12.93
CA PHE A 81 15.66 -12.75 -13.90
C PHE A 81 14.83 -11.48 -14.15
N ARG A 82 15.46 -10.30 -14.05
CA ARG A 82 14.86 -9.00 -14.39
C ARG A 82 14.78 -8.83 -15.93
N ARG A 83 13.93 -7.96 -16.49
CA ARG A 83 13.98 -7.60 -17.94
C ARG A 83 14.79 -6.32 -18.18
N PHE A 84 14.97 -5.49 -17.15
CA PHE A 84 15.80 -4.29 -17.19
C PHE A 84 16.95 -4.46 -16.21
N ALA A 85 18.14 -3.96 -16.58
CA ALA A 85 19.20 -3.73 -15.60
C ALA A 85 18.65 -2.77 -14.52
N PRO A 86 19.10 -2.85 -13.26
CA PRO A 86 18.77 -1.80 -12.28
C PRO A 86 19.09 -0.42 -12.88
N ASP A 87 18.23 0.57 -12.64
CA ASP A 87 18.35 1.95 -13.19
C ASP A 87 19.65 2.66 -12.78
N GLU A 88 20.39 2.07 -11.85
CA GLU A 88 21.76 2.39 -11.48
C GLU A 88 22.73 2.03 -12.62
N ASN A 89 22.89 2.94 -13.59
CA ASN A 89 24.12 3.01 -14.38
C ASN A 89 25.26 3.44 -13.44
N ASP A 90 25.79 2.51 -12.65
CA ASP A 90 26.94 2.73 -11.75
C ASP A 90 28.28 2.86 -12.51
N GLU A 91 28.27 3.01 -13.84
CA GLU A 91 29.50 3.38 -14.57
C GLU A 91 30.02 4.76 -14.09
N ASP A 92 29.17 5.60 -13.48
CA ASP A 92 29.57 6.85 -12.81
C ASP A 92 29.94 6.67 -11.32
N ASP A 93 29.74 5.49 -10.72
CA ASP A 93 30.02 5.20 -9.30
C ASP A 93 31.28 4.34 -9.07
N GLU A 94 32.02 3.97 -10.12
CA GLU A 94 33.32 3.30 -9.99
C GLU A 94 34.44 4.19 -9.37
N LEU A 95 34.15 5.44 -8.98
CA LEU A 95 35.17 6.39 -8.51
C LEU A 95 34.91 7.09 -7.17
N LYS A 96 33.91 6.69 -6.37
CA LYS A 96 33.76 7.22 -5.00
C LYS A 96 33.65 6.12 -3.95
N ASP A 97 34.83 5.71 -3.49
CA ASP A 97 35.15 5.13 -2.19
C ASP A 97 33.97 4.77 -1.26
N GLY A 98 33.63 3.48 -1.25
CA GLY A 98 33.54 2.71 -0.01
C GLY A 98 32.53 3.13 1.06
N THR A 99 31.55 3.95 0.74
CA THR A 99 30.51 4.38 1.68
C THR A 99 29.15 4.22 1.03
N SER A 100 28.28 3.43 1.66
CA SER A 100 26.85 3.47 1.31
C SER A 100 26.30 4.86 1.67
N GLU A 101 25.18 5.26 1.07
CA GLU A 101 24.44 6.48 1.44
C GLU A 101 24.00 6.51 2.92
N VAL A 102 24.17 5.41 3.66
CA VAL A 102 23.91 5.27 5.10
C VAL A 102 25.21 5.21 5.93
N GLY A 103 26.38 5.35 5.30
CA GLY A 103 27.69 5.35 5.97
C GLY A 103 28.19 3.97 6.42
N GLU A 104 27.43 2.90 6.23
CA GLU A 104 27.88 1.54 6.50
C GLU A 104 28.49 0.91 5.24
N ALA A 105 29.74 0.49 5.35
CA ALA A 105 30.42 -0.24 4.27
C ALA A 105 29.81 -1.63 4.13
N LEU A 106 29.29 -1.95 2.94
CA LEU A 106 28.89 -3.32 2.60
C LEU A 106 30.11 -4.23 2.76
N SER A 107 29.88 -5.45 3.27
CA SER A 107 30.94 -6.44 3.34
C SER A 107 31.43 -6.80 1.92
N PRO A 108 32.70 -7.22 1.78
CA PRO A 108 33.22 -7.70 0.49
C PRO A 108 32.37 -8.83 -0.13
N GLU A 109 31.73 -9.65 0.71
CA GLU A 109 30.84 -10.73 0.26
C GLU A 109 29.53 -10.19 -0.33
N GLU A 110 28.89 -9.21 0.30
CA GLU A 110 27.68 -8.55 -0.21
C GLU A 110 27.95 -7.79 -1.51
N LEU A 111 29.11 -7.12 -1.60
CA LEU A 111 29.57 -6.46 -2.82
C LEU A 111 29.79 -7.45 -3.98
N ALA A 112 30.44 -8.58 -3.69
CA ALA A 112 30.64 -9.64 -4.69
C ALA A 112 29.31 -10.29 -5.12
N LEU A 113 28.39 -10.49 -4.18
CA LEU A 113 27.05 -11.00 -4.46
C LEU A 113 26.24 -10.03 -5.32
N ARG A 114 26.24 -8.73 -4.99
CA ARG A 114 25.61 -7.67 -5.82
C ARG A 114 26.18 -7.65 -7.24
N LYS A 115 27.52 -7.65 -7.39
CA LYS A 115 28.17 -7.71 -8.72
C LYS A 115 27.77 -8.96 -9.50
N LYS A 116 27.66 -10.11 -8.83
CA LYS A 116 27.24 -11.39 -9.45
C LYS A 116 25.78 -11.40 -9.88
N ILE A 117 24.88 -10.77 -9.10
CA ILE A 117 23.46 -10.63 -9.42
C ILE A 117 23.26 -9.65 -10.58
N LYS A 118 23.95 -8.50 -10.58
CA LYS A 118 23.89 -7.49 -11.65
C LYS A 118 24.39 -8.04 -13.00
N ALA A 119 25.46 -8.85 -12.98
CA ALA A 119 26.09 -9.39 -14.20
C ALA A 119 25.33 -10.51 -14.93
N LYS A 120 24.14 -10.92 -14.45
CA LYS A 120 23.42 -12.07 -15.00
C LYS A 120 21.92 -11.82 -15.15
N VAL A 121 21.55 -10.70 -15.75
CA VAL A 121 20.19 -10.53 -16.26
C VAL A 121 20.05 -11.41 -17.50
N VAL A 122 19.12 -12.37 -17.50
CA VAL A 122 18.89 -13.22 -18.69
C VAL A 122 18.44 -12.33 -19.85
N PRO A 123 19.21 -12.23 -20.95
CA PRO A 123 18.79 -11.48 -22.12
C PRO A 123 17.60 -12.24 -22.73
N THR A 124 16.41 -11.64 -22.67
CA THR A 124 15.20 -12.22 -23.23
C THR A 124 14.88 -11.50 -24.52
N GLY A 125 14.75 -12.28 -25.61
CA GLY A 125 14.52 -11.74 -26.94
C GLY A 125 13.06 -11.33 -27.15
N GLN A 126 12.14 -11.86 -26.33
CA GLN A 126 10.71 -11.55 -26.39
C GLN A 126 10.08 -11.37 -24.99
N PRO A 127 9.00 -10.56 -24.86
CA PRO A 127 8.18 -10.51 -23.65
C PRO A 127 7.73 -11.91 -23.21
N GLY A 128 7.79 -12.18 -21.90
CA GLY A 128 7.38 -13.47 -21.31
C GLY A 128 8.42 -14.59 -21.28
N GLU A 129 9.50 -14.49 -22.08
CA GLU A 129 10.59 -15.48 -22.04
C GLU A 129 11.32 -15.49 -20.69
N ALA A 130 11.39 -14.35 -19.99
CA ALA A 130 12.03 -14.22 -18.68
C ALA A 130 11.39 -15.13 -17.62
N TYR A 131 10.06 -15.16 -17.59
CA TYR A 131 9.31 -16.01 -16.65
C TYR A 131 9.49 -17.50 -16.99
N GLY A 132 9.45 -17.85 -18.27
CA GLY A 132 9.75 -19.21 -18.73
C GLY A 132 11.16 -19.66 -18.37
N ALA A 133 12.16 -18.80 -18.55
CA ALA A 133 13.55 -19.05 -18.19
C ALA A 133 13.74 -19.19 -16.67
N LEU A 134 13.07 -18.34 -15.88
CA LEU A 134 13.04 -18.43 -14.42
C LEU A 134 12.50 -19.78 -13.96
N LEU A 135 11.31 -20.16 -14.44
CA LEU A 135 10.69 -21.44 -14.11
C LEU A 135 11.54 -22.63 -14.58
N GLY A 136 12.16 -22.53 -15.76
CA GLY A 136 13.09 -23.52 -16.28
C GLY A 136 14.31 -23.70 -15.37
N SER A 137 14.91 -22.60 -14.91
CA SER A 137 16.05 -22.60 -13.98
C SER A 137 15.67 -23.27 -12.65
N ILE A 138 14.55 -22.89 -12.05
CA ILE A 138 14.05 -23.50 -10.80
C ILE A 138 13.84 -25.01 -10.97
N LYS A 139 13.22 -25.44 -12.07
CA LYS A 139 12.98 -26.86 -12.36
C LYS A 139 14.29 -27.62 -12.56
N SER A 140 15.24 -27.05 -13.31
CA SER A 140 16.53 -27.67 -13.58
C SER A 140 17.34 -27.91 -12.31
N ILE A 141 17.40 -26.90 -11.42
CA ILE A 141 18.14 -27.00 -10.16
C ILE A 141 17.51 -28.05 -9.25
N LYS A 142 16.18 -28.05 -9.11
CA LYS A 142 15.47 -29.08 -8.33
C LYS A 142 15.65 -30.49 -8.91
N GLY A 143 15.66 -30.62 -10.24
CA GLY A 143 15.83 -31.90 -10.92
C GLY A 143 17.24 -32.49 -10.82
N ALA A 144 18.27 -31.64 -10.61
CA ALA A 144 19.65 -32.10 -10.44
C ALA A 144 19.89 -32.81 -9.08
N ALA A 145 19.01 -32.61 -8.10
CA ALA A 145 19.05 -33.24 -6.78
C ALA A 145 20.44 -33.20 -6.10
N ASP A 146 21.19 -32.12 -6.29
CA ASP A 146 22.52 -31.93 -5.71
C ASP A 146 22.43 -31.26 -4.33
N PRO A 147 22.70 -31.98 -3.22
CA PRO A 147 22.63 -31.41 -1.88
C PRO A 147 23.70 -30.34 -1.63
N ALA A 148 24.80 -30.34 -2.39
CA ALA A 148 25.87 -29.35 -2.26
C ALA A 148 25.50 -27.99 -2.88
N ASN A 149 24.48 -27.97 -3.75
CA ASN A 149 24.03 -26.78 -4.46
C ASN A 149 22.50 -26.62 -4.34
N PRO A 150 22.00 -26.27 -3.14
CA PRO A 150 20.57 -26.13 -2.93
C PRO A 150 19.98 -25.02 -3.82
N LEU A 151 18.67 -25.11 -4.06
CA LEU A 151 17.95 -24.00 -4.65
C LEU A 151 17.98 -22.81 -3.68
N LEU A 152 18.44 -21.66 -4.16
CA LEU A 152 18.44 -20.37 -3.51
C LEU A 152 17.55 -19.43 -4.32
N LEU A 153 16.55 -18.85 -3.68
CA LEU A 153 15.74 -17.79 -4.26
C LEU A 153 16.10 -16.47 -3.59
N SER A 154 16.40 -15.44 -4.38
CA SER A 154 16.49 -14.07 -3.88
C SER A 154 15.22 -13.33 -4.25
N LEU A 155 14.55 -12.77 -3.25
CA LEU A 155 13.32 -12.00 -3.39
C LEU A 155 13.55 -10.54 -3.01
N GLU A 156 12.77 -9.67 -3.62
CA GLU A 156 12.67 -8.26 -3.26
C GLU A 156 11.25 -7.94 -2.80
N ARG A 157 11.15 -7.28 -1.65
CA ARG A 157 9.91 -6.68 -1.17
C ARG A 157 9.95 -5.18 -1.40
N HIS A 158 8.92 -4.68 -2.07
CA HIS A 158 8.73 -3.26 -2.33
C HIS A 158 7.55 -2.75 -1.50
N GLY A 159 7.64 -1.54 -0.95
CA GLY A 159 6.51 -0.89 -0.28
C GLY A 159 5.32 -0.70 -1.25
N TRP A 160 4.12 -0.52 -0.71
CA TRP A 160 2.91 -0.32 -1.53
C TRP A 160 3.03 0.88 -2.47
N ASP A 161 3.77 1.90 -2.05
CA ASP A 161 3.97 3.13 -2.81
C ASP A 161 5.35 3.27 -3.46
N ALA A 162 6.12 2.19 -3.52
CA ALA A 162 7.32 2.12 -4.33
C ALA A 162 6.97 2.36 -5.81
N LYS A 163 7.87 3.00 -6.58
CA LYS A 163 7.62 3.40 -7.99
C LYS A 163 7.04 2.27 -8.84
N SER A 164 7.56 1.05 -8.66
CA SER A 164 7.12 -0.15 -9.38
C SER A 164 5.68 -0.56 -9.05
N ASN A 165 5.20 -0.27 -7.85
CA ASN A 165 3.86 -0.60 -7.37
C ASN A 165 2.87 0.56 -7.55
N SER A 166 3.33 1.80 -7.48
CA SER A 166 2.49 3.00 -7.56
C SER A 166 2.20 3.42 -9.01
N TRP A 167 3.07 3.13 -9.98
CA TRP A 167 2.88 3.54 -11.37
C TRP A 167 1.50 3.20 -11.99
N PRO A 168 0.93 1.98 -11.82
CA PRO A 168 -0.36 1.64 -12.40
C PRO A 168 -1.52 2.56 -11.98
N ARG A 169 -1.55 2.99 -10.70
CA ARG A 169 -2.63 3.86 -10.20
C ARG A 169 -2.55 5.27 -10.78
N PHE A 170 -1.34 5.81 -10.98
CA PHE A 170 -1.15 7.11 -11.64
C PHE A 170 -1.53 7.06 -13.13
N LEU A 171 -1.17 5.99 -13.84
CA LEU A 171 -1.60 5.78 -15.23
C LEU A 171 -3.11 5.73 -15.36
N VAL A 172 -3.79 4.95 -14.52
CA VAL A 172 -5.25 4.82 -14.55
C VAL A 172 -5.93 6.15 -14.21
N ALA A 173 -5.37 6.95 -13.29
CA ALA A 173 -5.88 8.28 -12.96
C ALA A 173 -5.66 9.34 -14.06
N ARG A 174 -4.85 9.03 -15.07
CA ARG A 174 -4.63 9.87 -16.25
C ARG A 174 -5.06 9.19 -17.55
N ASP A 175 -5.96 8.20 -17.45
CA ASP A 175 -6.55 7.49 -18.58
C ASP A 175 -5.50 6.93 -19.57
N GLY A 176 -4.35 6.49 -19.04
CA GLY A 176 -3.23 5.96 -19.82
C GLY A 176 -2.31 7.02 -20.45
N ASN A 177 -2.53 8.32 -20.20
CA ASN A 177 -1.64 9.39 -20.64
C ASN A 177 -0.33 9.35 -19.83
N VAL A 178 0.73 8.83 -20.46
CA VAL A 178 2.04 8.60 -19.83
C VAL A 178 2.70 9.92 -19.36
N PRO A 179 2.82 10.99 -20.18
CA PRO A 179 3.36 12.27 -19.70
C PRO A 179 2.65 12.83 -18.47
N ASP A 180 1.32 12.83 -18.46
CA ASP A 180 0.55 13.40 -17.34
C ASP A 180 0.67 12.53 -16.09
N ALA A 181 0.69 11.20 -16.25
CA ALA A 181 0.92 10.27 -15.13
C ALA A 181 2.32 10.42 -14.54
N MET A 182 3.34 10.62 -15.39
CA MET A 182 4.72 10.87 -14.95
C MET A 182 4.82 12.16 -14.15
N MET A 183 4.24 13.24 -14.64
CA MET A 183 4.22 14.53 -13.92
C MET A 183 3.48 14.42 -12.58
N MET A 184 2.37 13.67 -12.54
CA MET A 184 1.62 13.41 -11.31
C MET A 184 2.44 12.60 -10.31
N LEU A 185 3.14 11.56 -10.76
CA LEU A 185 4.02 10.76 -9.90
C LEU A 185 5.19 11.59 -9.35
N GLN A 186 5.85 12.41 -10.18
CA GLN A 186 6.94 13.30 -9.73
C GLN A 186 6.45 14.32 -8.70
N THR A 187 5.24 14.86 -8.90
CA THR A 187 4.63 15.78 -7.92
C THR A 187 4.33 15.06 -6.61
N HIS A 188 3.85 13.81 -6.68
CA HIS A 188 3.63 12.96 -5.51
C HIS A 188 4.95 12.64 -4.78
N GLU A 189 6.02 12.31 -5.50
CA GLU A 189 7.36 12.08 -4.92
C GLU A 189 7.86 13.32 -4.16
N ALA A 190 7.77 14.50 -4.77
CA ALA A 190 8.14 15.76 -4.11
C ALA A 190 7.25 16.08 -2.90
N TRP A 191 5.96 15.74 -2.98
CA TRP A 191 5.05 15.85 -1.84
C TRP A 191 5.45 14.92 -0.71
N ARG A 192 5.79 13.66 -0.99
CA ARG A 192 6.24 12.69 0.03
C ARG A 192 7.51 13.15 0.73
N GLU A 193 8.51 13.62 -0.01
CA GLU A 193 9.76 14.14 0.55
C GLU A 193 9.51 15.29 1.53
N LYS A 194 8.52 16.15 1.23
CA LYS A 194 8.12 17.26 2.09
C LYS A 194 7.27 16.83 3.29
N THR A 195 6.39 15.85 3.11
CA THR A 195 5.39 15.46 4.11
C THR A 195 5.94 14.46 5.11
N PHE A 196 6.88 13.60 4.72
CA PHE A 196 7.43 12.56 5.59
C PHE A 196 8.84 12.91 6.10
N PRO A 197 9.18 12.52 7.34
CA PRO A 197 8.32 11.84 8.31
C PRO A 197 7.30 12.78 8.97
N ILE A 198 6.09 12.28 9.22
CA ILE A 198 5.09 12.98 10.03
C ILE A 198 5.42 12.78 11.51
N ASP A 199 5.51 13.87 12.27
CA ASP A 199 5.79 13.80 13.71
C ASP A 199 4.57 13.27 14.47
N ARG A 200 4.60 11.97 14.79
CA ARG A 200 3.55 11.32 15.59
C ARG A 200 3.43 11.93 17.00
N SER A 201 4.46 12.59 17.53
CA SER A 201 4.41 13.19 18.86
C SER A 201 3.73 14.56 18.90
N ASP A 202 3.30 15.09 17.75
CA ASP A 202 2.51 16.32 17.68
C ASP A 202 1.18 16.19 18.44
N ASP A 203 0.97 17.10 19.40
CA ASP A 203 -0.20 17.09 20.29
C ASP A 203 -1.53 17.26 19.52
N MET A 204 -1.54 18.00 18.42
CA MET A 204 -2.74 18.24 17.61
C MET A 204 -3.08 17.00 16.78
N ILE A 205 -2.08 16.33 16.21
CA ILE A 205 -2.27 15.03 15.55
C ILE A 205 -2.74 13.99 16.59
N GLN A 206 -2.12 13.94 17.76
CA GLN A 206 -2.54 13.04 18.83
C GLN A 206 -3.96 13.36 19.31
N ALA A 207 -4.38 14.62 19.37
CA ALA A 207 -5.76 14.98 19.69
C ALA A 207 -6.76 14.40 18.67
N VAL A 208 -6.45 14.45 17.37
CA VAL A 208 -7.27 13.83 16.32
C VAL A 208 -7.36 12.32 16.51
N LEU A 209 -6.22 11.64 16.69
CA LEU A 209 -6.16 10.18 16.85
C LEU A 209 -6.86 9.72 18.15
N LYS A 210 -6.57 10.36 19.29
CA LYS A 210 -7.16 10.05 20.61
C LYS A 210 -8.67 10.28 20.64
N SER A 211 -9.17 11.29 19.90
CA SER A 211 -10.62 11.55 19.81
C SER A 211 -11.39 10.50 19.00
N ARG A 212 -10.69 9.60 18.28
CA ARG A 212 -11.27 8.66 17.31
C ARG A 212 -12.12 9.36 16.24
N ALA A 213 -11.80 10.61 15.92
CA ALA A 213 -12.40 11.32 14.78
C ALA A 213 -12.10 10.60 13.45
N VAL A 214 -10.98 9.90 13.39
CA VAL A 214 -10.61 9.02 12.29
C VAL A 214 -10.12 7.71 12.88
N SER A 215 -10.53 6.58 12.32
CA SER A 215 -10.13 5.25 12.76
C SER A 215 -10.18 4.27 11.62
N GLU A 216 -9.47 3.17 11.74
CA GLU A 216 -9.63 2.03 10.83
C GLU A 216 -10.61 1.02 11.41
N VAL A 217 -11.39 0.45 10.50
CA VAL A 217 -12.28 -0.68 10.75
C VAL A 217 -11.80 -1.83 9.88
N ASP A 218 -11.26 -2.86 10.54
CA ASP A 218 -11.00 -4.13 9.91
C ASP A 218 -12.19 -5.05 10.19
N ALA A 219 -13.05 -5.25 9.18
CA ALA A 219 -14.22 -6.10 9.32
C ALA A 219 -13.90 -7.58 9.08
N GLU A 220 -12.64 -7.93 8.75
CA GLU A 220 -12.18 -9.27 8.38
C GLU A 220 -13.14 -9.98 7.40
N VAL A 221 -13.62 -9.25 6.39
CA VAL A 221 -14.56 -9.80 5.39
C VAL A 221 -13.80 -10.11 4.10
N ASP A 222 -13.77 -11.39 3.74
CA ASP A 222 -13.19 -11.85 2.48
C ASP A 222 -13.77 -11.09 1.28
N GLY A 223 -12.87 -10.57 0.44
CA GLY A 223 -13.23 -9.87 -0.79
C GLY A 223 -13.61 -8.40 -0.62
N PHE A 224 -13.51 -7.84 0.59
CA PHE A 224 -13.70 -6.41 0.83
C PHE A 224 -12.41 -5.73 1.29
N PHE A 225 -12.34 -4.42 1.01
CA PHE A 225 -11.19 -3.59 1.38
C PHE A 225 -11.38 -3.01 2.79
N PRO A 226 -10.28 -2.73 3.51
CA PRO A 226 -10.34 -2.08 4.82
C PRO A 226 -11.07 -0.75 4.74
N THR A 227 -11.78 -0.39 5.81
CA THR A 227 -12.56 0.84 5.83
C THR A 227 -11.93 1.86 6.77
N LEU A 228 -11.65 3.06 6.25
CA LEU A 228 -11.36 4.22 7.08
C LEU A 228 -12.67 4.86 7.53
N TYR A 229 -12.92 4.82 8.83
CA TYR A 229 -14.05 5.47 9.47
C TYR A 229 -13.71 6.91 9.86
N VAL A 230 -14.64 7.82 9.59
CA VAL A 230 -14.56 9.24 9.93
C VAL A 230 -15.78 9.60 10.77
N ASN A 231 -15.59 9.78 12.07
CA ASN A 231 -16.62 10.32 12.95
C ASN A 231 -16.67 11.84 12.78
N PHE A 232 -17.56 12.32 11.92
CA PHE A 232 -17.60 13.74 11.57
C PHE A 232 -18.03 14.61 12.75
N SER A 233 -18.87 14.10 13.64
CA SER A 233 -19.25 14.81 14.87
C SER A 233 -18.05 15.00 15.82
N ALA A 234 -17.22 13.97 15.99
CA ALA A 234 -15.97 14.09 16.74
C ALA A 234 -15.00 15.08 16.09
N LEU A 235 -14.86 15.02 14.76
CA LEU A 235 -14.04 15.96 14.01
C LEU A 235 -14.53 17.42 14.12
N GLN A 236 -15.84 17.63 14.17
CA GLN A 236 -16.44 18.95 14.43
C GLN A 236 -16.10 19.46 15.82
N ARG A 237 -15.96 18.61 16.84
CA ARG A 237 -15.57 19.04 18.20
C ARG A 237 -14.11 19.48 18.29
N LEU A 238 -13.28 19.11 17.32
CA LEU A 238 -11.87 19.49 17.24
C LEU A 238 -11.67 20.84 16.51
N GLU A 239 -12.53 21.83 16.72
CA GLU A 239 -12.44 23.14 16.03
C GLU A 239 -11.12 23.86 16.29
N PHE A 240 -10.45 23.54 17.41
CA PHE A 240 -9.13 24.07 17.76
C PHE A 240 -7.99 23.44 16.94
N VAL A 241 -8.21 22.28 16.31
CA VAL A 241 -7.21 21.60 15.49
C VAL A 241 -7.26 22.13 14.07
N GLU A 242 -6.12 22.65 13.60
CA GLU A 242 -5.99 23.10 12.22
C GLU A 242 -6.13 21.94 11.22
N SER A 243 -6.68 22.26 10.05
CA SER A 243 -6.98 21.27 9.03
C SER A 243 -5.74 20.52 8.51
N ALA A 244 -4.53 21.09 8.63
CA ALA A 244 -3.28 20.43 8.30
C ALA A 244 -3.02 19.19 9.19
N HIS A 245 -3.10 19.33 10.52
CA HIS A 245 -2.92 18.21 11.45
C HIS A 245 -3.98 17.12 11.28
N VAL A 246 -5.21 17.50 10.88
CA VAL A 246 -6.24 16.51 10.50
C VAL A 246 -5.78 15.74 9.25
N VAL A 247 -5.33 16.43 8.21
CA VAL A 247 -4.82 15.78 6.99
C VAL A 247 -3.66 14.84 7.31
N ASP A 248 -2.72 15.26 8.16
CA ASP A 248 -1.58 14.42 8.55
C ASP A 248 -2.03 13.15 9.28
N ALA A 249 -3.00 13.25 10.20
CA ALA A 249 -3.60 12.07 10.84
C ALA A 249 -4.27 11.13 9.84
N PHE A 250 -4.99 11.68 8.84
CA PHE A 250 -5.56 10.89 7.74
C PHE A 250 -4.47 10.21 6.91
N VAL A 251 -3.40 10.93 6.54
CA VAL A 251 -2.27 10.40 5.77
C VAL A 251 -1.63 9.24 6.52
N MET A 252 -1.34 9.41 7.81
CA MET A 252 -0.77 8.35 8.65
C MET A 252 -1.66 7.10 8.66
N LEU A 253 -2.97 7.24 8.84
CA LEU A 253 -3.90 6.10 8.85
C LEU A 253 -3.99 5.44 7.48
N VAL A 254 -4.10 6.20 6.39
CA VAL A 254 -4.18 5.65 5.04
C VAL A 254 -2.89 4.93 4.67
N GLU A 255 -1.72 5.49 4.96
CA GLU A 255 -0.44 4.80 4.77
C GLU A 255 -0.39 3.48 5.55
N THR A 256 -0.83 3.49 6.82
CA THR A 256 -0.87 2.28 7.67
C THR A 256 -1.82 1.22 7.11
N VAL A 257 -2.96 1.63 6.56
CA VAL A 257 -3.96 0.73 5.97
C VAL A 257 -3.45 0.15 4.65
N LEU A 258 -2.94 0.99 3.75
CA LEU A 258 -2.47 0.57 2.43
C LEU A 258 -1.21 -0.31 2.54
N ALA A 259 -0.31 -0.03 3.49
CA ALA A 259 0.88 -0.85 3.73
C ALA A 259 0.58 -2.29 4.17
N ARG A 260 -0.62 -2.56 4.72
CA ARG A 260 -1.07 -3.90 5.11
C ARG A 260 -1.88 -4.63 4.04
N GLN A 261 -2.17 -3.99 2.91
CA GLN A 261 -2.91 -4.63 1.82
C GLN A 261 -2.09 -5.76 1.20
N GLY A 262 -2.75 -6.89 0.94
CA GLY A 262 -2.10 -8.06 0.37
C GLY A 262 -1.60 -7.85 -1.06
N ASP A 263 -2.22 -6.96 -1.83
CA ASP A 263 -1.74 -6.55 -3.15
C ASP A 263 -1.20 -5.11 -3.10
N PRO A 264 0.13 -4.91 -3.02
CA PRO A 264 0.72 -3.57 -2.98
C PRO A 264 0.55 -2.80 -4.29
N ARG A 265 0.13 -3.43 -5.40
CA ARG A 265 -0.03 -2.77 -6.73
C ARG A 265 -1.43 -2.26 -7.02
N ALA A 266 -2.40 -2.80 -6.31
CA ALA A 266 -3.77 -2.35 -6.35
C ALA A 266 -4.30 -2.16 -4.93
N PRO A 267 -3.61 -1.40 -4.07
CA PRO A 267 -4.05 -1.23 -2.70
C PRO A 267 -5.29 -0.35 -2.73
N ARG A 268 -6.37 -0.84 -2.11
CA ARG A 268 -7.61 -0.09 -2.03
C ARG A 268 -8.13 -0.02 -0.60
N LEU A 269 -8.95 0.99 -0.36
CA LEU A 269 -9.67 1.17 0.88
C LEU A 269 -11.07 1.71 0.60
N CYS A 270 -11.97 1.45 1.53
CA CYS A 270 -13.26 2.12 1.62
C CYS A 270 -13.19 3.25 2.65
N GLN A 271 -14.11 4.21 2.56
CA GLN A 271 -14.29 5.23 3.58
C GLN A 271 -15.75 5.28 4.04
N LEU A 272 -15.97 5.40 5.34
CA LEU A 272 -17.28 5.69 5.91
C LEU A 272 -17.23 7.03 6.65
N ILE A 273 -17.94 8.02 6.14
CA ILE A 273 -18.13 9.31 6.80
C ILE A 273 -19.43 9.22 7.60
N ASP A 274 -19.28 9.08 8.91
CA ASP A 274 -20.38 9.05 9.85
C ASP A 274 -20.81 10.46 10.24
N LEU A 275 -22.03 10.80 9.83
CA LEU A 275 -22.70 12.07 10.08
C LEU A 275 -23.69 11.96 11.26
N THR A 276 -23.65 10.88 12.03
CA THR A 276 -24.48 10.71 13.23
C THR A 276 -24.18 11.85 14.20
N GLY A 277 -25.23 12.51 14.68
CA GLY A 277 -25.12 13.67 15.56
C GLY A 277 -24.70 14.97 14.86
N VAL A 278 -24.56 14.99 13.53
CA VAL A 278 -24.32 16.22 12.77
C VAL A 278 -25.67 16.89 12.46
N GLY A 279 -25.94 18.01 13.13
CA GLY A 279 -27.16 18.79 12.90
C GLY A 279 -27.13 19.57 11.58
N ILE A 280 -28.30 19.87 11.01
CA ILE A 280 -28.44 20.71 9.80
C ILE A 280 -27.87 22.13 10.04
N SER A 281 -27.93 22.61 11.28
CA SER A 281 -27.40 23.91 11.69
C SER A 281 -25.92 23.89 12.07
N SER A 282 -25.28 22.71 12.18
CA SER A 282 -23.86 22.67 12.51
C SER A 282 -23.04 23.14 11.32
N LYS A 283 -22.10 24.04 11.56
CA LYS A 283 -21.19 24.51 10.52
C LYS A 283 -20.30 23.34 10.11
N LEU A 284 -20.58 22.76 8.95
CA LEU A 284 -19.72 21.71 8.40
C LEU A 284 -18.32 22.30 8.18
N ARG A 285 -17.27 21.60 8.65
CA ARG A 285 -15.87 21.97 8.44
C ARG A 285 -15.44 21.63 7.01
N ILE A 286 -16.03 22.35 6.06
CA ILE A 286 -15.84 22.13 4.62
C ILE A 286 -14.39 22.37 4.21
N ASP A 287 -13.71 23.27 4.91
CA ASP A 287 -12.28 23.52 4.74
C ASP A 287 -11.43 22.26 4.99
N VAL A 288 -11.75 21.49 6.05
CA VAL A 288 -11.09 20.22 6.33
C VAL A 288 -11.33 19.22 5.20
N LEU A 289 -12.59 19.05 4.78
CA LEU A 289 -12.93 18.14 3.68
C LEU A 289 -12.21 18.52 2.37
N LYS A 290 -12.13 19.82 2.07
CA LYS A 290 -11.38 20.32 0.91
C LYS A 290 -9.89 20.06 1.03
N HIS A 291 -9.28 20.26 2.19
CA HIS A 291 -7.86 19.99 2.40
C HIS A 291 -7.54 18.50 2.31
N VAL A 292 -8.37 17.63 2.93
CA VAL A 292 -8.27 16.18 2.78
C VAL A 292 -8.35 15.82 1.29
N TYR A 293 -9.39 16.23 0.58
CA TYR A 293 -9.50 15.89 -0.85
C TYR A 293 -8.34 16.44 -1.69
N SER A 294 -7.90 17.68 -1.45
CA SER A 294 -6.79 18.29 -2.19
C SER A 294 -5.46 17.59 -1.95
N CYS A 295 -5.29 16.93 -0.79
CA CYS A 295 -4.16 16.07 -0.51
C CYS A 295 -4.34 14.68 -1.16
N PHE A 296 -5.50 14.07 -1.00
CA PHE A 296 -5.71 12.67 -1.38
C PHE A 296 -5.88 12.44 -2.88
N GLU A 297 -6.55 13.34 -3.60
CA GLU A 297 -6.78 13.18 -5.04
C GLU A 297 -5.47 13.13 -5.87
N PRO A 298 -4.48 14.03 -5.66
CA PRO A 298 -3.22 13.97 -6.41
C PRO A 298 -2.25 12.89 -5.91
N ASN A 299 -2.25 12.56 -4.62
CA ASN A 299 -1.22 11.70 -4.02
C ASN A 299 -1.67 10.24 -3.84
N TYR A 300 -2.98 10.01 -3.75
CA TYR A 300 -3.59 8.70 -3.59
C TYR A 300 -4.58 8.35 -4.72
N PRO A 301 -4.24 8.57 -6.02
CA PRO A 301 -5.11 8.15 -7.10
C PRO A 301 -5.46 6.66 -7.03
N GLU A 302 -6.70 6.33 -7.39
CA GLU A 302 -7.23 4.98 -7.51
C GLU A 302 -7.11 4.06 -6.28
N THR A 303 -6.82 4.61 -5.09
CA THR A 303 -6.84 3.84 -3.84
C THR A 303 -8.23 3.80 -3.20
N LEU A 304 -9.08 4.81 -3.45
CA LEU A 304 -10.45 4.81 -2.98
C LEU A 304 -11.29 3.82 -3.81
N GLU A 305 -11.90 2.83 -3.16
CA GLU A 305 -12.89 1.93 -3.76
C GLU A 305 -14.31 2.52 -3.64
N LYS A 306 -14.71 2.82 -2.41
CA LYS A 306 -16.03 3.40 -2.07
C LYS A 306 -15.91 4.43 -0.97
N MET A 307 -16.75 5.47 -1.03
CA MET A 307 -16.96 6.41 0.05
C MET A 307 -18.44 6.45 0.39
N VAL A 308 -18.80 6.10 1.62
CA VAL A 308 -20.19 6.08 2.09
C VAL A 308 -20.39 7.25 3.06
N LEU A 309 -21.38 8.09 2.83
CA LEU A 309 -21.82 9.14 3.75
C LEU A 309 -23.13 8.67 4.38
N TYR A 310 -23.15 8.52 5.70
CA TYR A 310 -24.27 7.97 6.44
C TYR A 310 -24.32 8.52 7.88
N PRO A 311 -25.50 8.71 8.50
CA PRO A 311 -26.81 8.80 7.86
C PRO A 311 -26.98 10.18 7.20
N VAL A 312 -27.48 10.21 5.97
CA VAL A 312 -27.74 11.47 5.26
C VAL A 312 -29.24 11.65 5.07
N SER A 313 -29.84 12.58 5.82
CA SER A 313 -31.25 12.96 5.61
C SER A 313 -31.45 13.56 4.22
N LYS A 314 -32.70 13.52 3.70
CA LYS A 314 -33.05 14.13 2.40
C LYS A 314 -32.62 15.59 2.27
N TYR A 315 -32.66 16.36 3.37
CA TYR A 315 -32.20 17.75 3.39
C TYR A 315 -30.68 17.86 3.31
N LEU A 316 -29.95 17.03 4.08
CA LEU A 316 -28.49 16.99 4.04
C LEU A 316 -27.94 16.50 2.70
N ALA A 317 -28.67 15.64 1.98
CA ALA A 317 -28.23 15.13 0.67
C ALA A 317 -27.96 16.25 -0.34
N SER A 318 -28.81 17.28 -0.38
CA SER A 318 -28.58 18.45 -1.25
C SER A 318 -27.31 19.21 -0.85
N THR A 319 -27.08 19.38 0.45
CA THR A 319 -25.88 20.02 0.98
C THR A 319 -24.64 19.19 0.63
N CYS A 320 -24.64 17.88 0.88
CA CYS A 320 -23.54 16.99 0.52
C CYS A 320 -23.21 17.08 -0.98
N ASN A 321 -24.22 17.04 -1.86
CA ASN A 321 -23.98 17.16 -3.30
C ASN A 321 -23.36 18.51 -3.68
N MET A 322 -23.80 19.61 -3.07
CA MET A 322 -23.19 20.93 -3.27
C MET A 322 -21.76 20.97 -2.75
N LEU A 323 -21.51 20.41 -1.56
CA LEU A 323 -20.18 20.40 -0.96
C LEU A 323 -19.19 19.59 -1.77
N LEU A 324 -19.64 18.53 -2.43
CA LEU A 324 -18.79 17.68 -3.25
C LEU A 324 -18.64 18.17 -4.70
N SER A 325 -19.04 19.41 -5.00
CA SER A 325 -18.91 19.98 -6.34
C SER A 325 -17.45 20.07 -6.81
N PHE A 326 -16.49 20.17 -5.87
CA PHE A 326 -15.05 20.21 -6.16
C PHE A 326 -14.45 18.84 -6.46
N VAL A 327 -15.18 17.75 -6.21
CA VAL A 327 -14.72 16.39 -6.48
C VAL A 327 -14.87 16.08 -7.98
N ASN A 328 -13.91 15.39 -8.57
CA ASN A 328 -14.02 15.01 -9.98
C ASN A 328 -15.09 13.92 -10.19
N GLU A 329 -15.57 13.80 -11.43
CA GLU A 329 -16.66 12.86 -11.75
C GLU A 329 -16.30 11.38 -11.56
N LYS A 330 -15.01 11.00 -11.68
CA LYS A 330 -14.56 9.62 -11.47
C LYS A 330 -14.65 9.25 -9.99
N THR A 331 -14.18 10.14 -9.12
CA THR A 331 -14.23 9.99 -7.67
C THR A 331 -15.67 10.07 -7.16
N LYS A 332 -16.51 11.00 -7.68
CA LYS A 332 -17.95 11.08 -7.33
C LYS A 332 -18.72 9.79 -7.58
N LYS A 333 -18.41 9.03 -8.63
CA LYS A 333 -19.07 7.73 -8.91
C LYS A 333 -18.83 6.69 -7.82
N LYS A 334 -17.82 6.88 -6.96
CA LYS A 334 -17.50 6.01 -5.83
C LYS A 334 -18.30 6.38 -4.57
N PHE A 335 -19.07 7.48 -4.61
CA PHE A 335 -19.77 8.01 -3.45
C PHE A 335 -21.15 7.39 -3.30
N VAL A 336 -21.50 7.04 -2.07
CA VAL A 336 -22.80 6.50 -1.69
C VAL A 336 -23.33 7.38 -0.57
N ILE A 337 -24.35 8.18 -0.88
CA ILE A 337 -25.02 9.06 0.09
C ILE A 337 -26.31 8.37 0.49
N THR A 338 -26.43 7.94 1.74
CA THR A 338 -27.55 7.09 2.17
C THR A 338 -27.95 7.32 3.63
N ASP A 339 -29.21 7.05 3.94
CA ASP A 339 -29.76 6.94 5.30
C ASP A 339 -30.04 5.47 5.69
N SER A 340 -29.69 4.51 4.83
CA SER A 340 -29.98 3.09 5.01
C SER A 340 -28.78 2.30 5.50
N LEU A 341 -28.88 1.75 6.72
CA LEU A 341 -27.87 0.85 7.28
C LEU A 341 -27.57 -0.36 6.39
N ALA A 342 -28.62 -0.94 5.79
CA ALA A 342 -28.47 -2.06 4.85
C ALA A 342 -27.62 -1.70 3.62
N THR A 343 -27.73 -0.44 3.15
CA THR A 343 -26.91 0.06 2.04
C THR A 343 -25.45 0.23 2.47
N VAL A 344 -25.20 0.79 3.66
CA VAL A 344 -23.85 0.89 4.24
C VAL A 344 -23.19 -0.48 4.31
N CYS A 345 -23.89 -1.45 4.91
CA CYS A 345 -23.39 -2.82 5.06
C CYS A 345 -23.11 -3.49 3.72
N LYS A 346 -24.00 -3.31 2.73
CA LYS A 346 -23.80 -3.86 1.39
C LYS A 346 -22.56 -3.28 0.69
N GLU A 347 -22.38 -1.97 0.71
CA GLU A 347 -21.31 -1.30 -0.04
C GLU A 347 -19.94 -1.46 0.64
N LEU A 348 -19.91 -1.63 1.97
CA LEU A 348 -18.68 -1.87 2.74
C LEU A 348 -18.40 -3.36 3.00
N GLY A 349 -19.34 -4.25 2.64
CA GLY A 349 -19.24 -5.68 2.89
C GLY A 349 -19.48 -6.11 4.32
N TRP A 350 -19.97 -5.22 5.19
CA TRP A 350 -20.19 -5.54 6.59
C TRP A 350 -21.40 -6.46 6.78
N PRO A 351 -21.34 -7.44 7.69
CA PRO A 351 -22.48 -8.31 7.96
C PRO A 351 -23.58 -7.53 8.71
N LEU A 352 -24.69 -7.20 8.04
CA LEU A 352 -25.78 -6.39 8.59
C LEU A 352 -26.22 -6.84 9.99
N GLN A 353 -26.41 -8.15 10.19
CA GLN A 353 -26.83 -8.73 11.47
C GLN A 353 -25.83 -8.46 12.61
N LYS A 354 -24.52 -8.42 12.31
CA LYS A 354 -23.50 -8.09 13.32
C LYS A 354 -23.56 -6.62 13.70
N VAL A 355 -23.76 -5.75 12.71
CA VAL A 355 -23.87 -4.29 12.93
C VAL A 355 -25.13 -3.97 13.74
N GLU A 356 -26.26 -4.58 13.40
CA GLU A 356 -27.51 -4.43 14.16
C GLU A 356 -27.39 -4.97 15.59
N ALA A 357 -26.76 -6.15 15.77
CA ALA A 357 -26.54 -6.73 17.09
C ALA A 357 -25.60 -5.89 17.97
N ALA A 358 -24.69 -5.11 17.38
CA ALA A 358 -23.83 -4.18 18.10
C ALA A 358 -24.58 -2.92 18.57
N GLY A 359 -25.75 -2.61 17.99
CA GLY A 359 -26.53 -1.40 18.30
C GLY A 359 -26.50 -0.33 17.22
N GLY A 360 -25.70 -0.53 16.15
CA GLY A 360 -25.53 0.46 15.10
C GLY A 360 -24.11 0.49 14.54
N VAL A 361 -23.87 1.44 13.62
CA VAL A 361 -22.55 1.67 13.01
C VAL A 361 -21.52 2.08 14.04
N SER A 362 -21.87 3.05 14.90
CA SER A 362 -20.91 3.62 15.86
C SER A 362 -20.45 2.56 16.87
N GLU A 363 -21.38 1.79 17.42
CA GLU A 363 -21.10 0.71 18.37
C GLU A 363 -20.34 -0.47 17.73
N TYR A 364 -20.70 -0.82 16.49
CA TYR A 364 -19.97 -1.83 15.72
C TYR A 364 -18.49 -1.43 15.53
N ILE A 365 -18.24 -0.16 15.21
CA ILE A 365 -16.90 0.36 14.99
C ILE A 365 -16.11 0.45 16.28
N GLU A 366 -16.72 0.88 17.38
CA GLU A 366 -16.06 0.87 18.69
C GLU A 366 -15.59 -0.53 19.09
N ALA A 367 -16.33 -1.58 18.72
CA ALA A 367 -15.96 -2.97 18.95
C ALA A 367 -14.84 -3.49 18.02
N GLN A 368 -14.66 -2.89 16.83
CA GLN A 368 -13.73 -3.33 15.78
C GLN A 368 -12.51 -2.40 15.59
N ALA A 369 -12.43 -1.28 16.31
CA ALA A 369 -11.37 -0.30 16.14
C ALA A 369 -10.01 -0.85 16.61
N ILE A 370 -9.16 -1.26 15.67
CA ILE A 370 -7.87 -1.92 15.92
C ILE A 370 -6.68 -0.96 15.78
N ALA A 371 -6.64 -0.11 14.73
CA ALA A 371 -5.35 0.49 14.29
C ALA A 371 -5.04 1.91 14.77
N ALA A 372 -6.03 2.70 15.21
CA ALA A 372 -5.71 4.01 15.82
C ALA A 372 -4.87 3.82 17.10
N ALA A 373 -5.06 2.71 17.81
CA ALA A 373 -4.34 2.41 19.04
C ALA A 373 -2.82 2.36 18.85
N SER A 374 -2.32 1.81 17.74
CA SER A 374 -0.86 1.74 17.49
C SER A 374 -0.22 3.10 17.16
N LEU A 375 -1.03 4.09 16.76
CA LEU A 375 -0.56 5.44 16.45
C LEU A 375 -0.70 6.40 17.63
N ILE A 376 -1.49 6.04 18.65
CA ILE A 376 -1.66 6.83 19.87
C ILE A 376 -0.44 6.59 20.78
N ILE A 377 0.17 7.68 21.24
CA ILE A 377 1.22 7.62 22.26
C ILE A 377 0.54 7.74 23.63
N GLU A 378 0.63 6.69 24.44
CA GLU A 378 0.20 6.72 25.83
C GLU A 378 1.19 7.56 26.65
N GLU A 379 0.68 8.57 27.36
CA GLU A 379 1.47 9.31 28.35
C GLU A 379 1.78 8.37 29.51
N LYS A 380 3.08 8.17 29.78
CA LYS A 380 3.56 7.34 30.88
C LYS A 380 3.50 8.06 32.23
#